data_AF-A0A1D8S0X3-F1
#
_entry.id   AF-A0A1D8S0X3-F1
#
_cell.length_a   1.000
_cell.length_b   1.000
_cell.length_c   1.000
_cell.angle_alpha   90.00
_cell.angle_beta   90.00
_cell.angle_gamma   90.00
#
_symmetry.space_group_name_H-M   'P 1'
#
loop_
_entity.id
_entity.type
_entity.pdbx_description
1 polymer ?
#
loop_
_entity_poly.entity_id
_entity_poly.type
_entity_poly.pdbx_seq_one_letter_code
_entity_poly.pdbx_strand_id
1 'polypeptide(L)'
;MDILFVFAVAVILWMAWLLVKAKRFTKFKLQIEKELKPKVIADILAELEESRSDIFPNNEIHQQATIYYWSQYKVRILQAALQREIISTQWLKDTGNLRNSQHLFHVEQEYLN
;
A
#
# COMPACT_ATOMS: atom_id res chain seq x y z
N MET A 1 4.28 -13.58 -44.18
CA MET A 1 4.55 -14.02 -42.80
C MET A 1 3.38 -14.88 -42.37
N ASP A 2 3.64 -16.08 -41.87
CA ASP A 2 2.58 -16.98 -41.40
C ASP A 2 1.82 -16.36 -40.24
N ILE A 3 0.49 -16.43 -40.30
CA ILE A 3 -0.40 -15.87 -39.28
C ILE A 3 -0.07 -16.45 -37.90
N LEU A 4 0.28 -17.74 -37.83
CA LEU A 4 0.72 -18.41 -36.60
C LEU A 4 1.98 -17.79 -35.99
N PHE A 5 2.93 -17.38 -36.82
CA PHE A 5 4.16 -16.72 -36.36
C PHE A 5 3.85 -15.36 -35.73
N VAL A 6 2.96 -14.57 -36.36
CA VAL A 6 2.53 -13.26 -35.82
C VAL A 6 1.84 -13.43 -34.46
N PHE A 7 0.95 -14.42 -34.33
CA PHE A 7 0.28 -14.72 -33.07
C PHE A 7 1.26 -15.15 -31.98
N ALA A 8 2.23 -16.01 -32.30
CA ALA A 8 3.24 -16.44 -31.33
C ALA A 8 4.03 -15.26 -30.76
N VAL A 9 4.49 -14.34 -31.63
CA VAL A 9 5.21 -13.13 -31.20
C VAL A 9 4.32 -12.24 -30.33
N ALA A 10 3.06 -12.05 -30.71
CA ALA A 10 2.11 -11.24 -29.93
C ALA A 10 1.89 -11.80 -28.51
N VAL A 11 1.74 -13.12 -28.38
CA VAL A 11 1.59 -13.79 -27.08
C VAL A 11 2.83 -13.61 -26.21
N ILE A 12 4.03 -13.75 -26.79
CA ILE A 12 5.29 -13.56 -26.05
C ILE A 12 5.41 -12.12 -25.53
N LEU A 13 5.11 -11.12 -26.37
CA LEU A 13 5.14 -9.72 -25.97
C LEU A 13 4.11 -9.43 -24.85
N TRP A 14 2.92 -10.01 -24.96
CA TRP A 14 1.89 -9.90 -23.92
C TRP A 14 2.35 -10.51 -22.58
N MET A 15 2.94 -11.71 -22.60
CA MET A 15 3.47 -12.35 -21.40
C MET A 15 4.61 -11.54 -20.77
N ALA A 16 5.51 -10.99 -21.58
CA ALA A 16 6.57 -10.10 -21.09
C ALA A 16 6.00 -8.85 -20.41
N TRP A 17 4.95 -8.25 -20.99
CA TRP A 17 4.24 -7.13 -20.39
C TRP A 17 3.58 -7.50 -19.04
N LEU A 18 2.97 -8.68 -18.93
CA LEU A 18 2.41 -9.17 -17.67
C LEU A 18 3.47 -9.29 -16.58
N LEU A 19 4.68 -9.77 -16.91
CA LEU A 19 5.79 -9.85 -15.96
C LEU A 19 6.25 -8.47 -15.49
N VAL A 20 6.35 -7.50 -16.39
CA VAL A 20 6.68 -6.10 -16.03
C VAL A 20 5.62 -5.54 -15.07
N LYS A 21 4.33 -5.75 -15.36
CA LYS A 21 3.23 -5.33 -14.49
C LYS A 21 3.32 -5.97 -13.11
N ALA A 22 3.57 -7.28 -13.03
CA ALA A 22 3.73 -7.99 -11.76
C ALA A 22 4.92 -7.44 -10.95
N LYS A 23 6.07 -7.20 -11.61
CA LYS A 23 7.25 -6.62 -10.96
C LYS A 23 7.00 -5.21 -10.40
N ARG A 24 6.24 -4.38 -11.14
CA ARG A 24 5.81 -3.05 -10.65
C ARG A 24 4.92 -3.15 -9.41
N PHE A 25 3.98 -4.10 -9.38
CA PHE A 25 3.14 -4.33 -8.20
C PHE A 25 3.97 -4.81 -6.99
N THR A 26 4.93 -5.71 -7.19
CA THR A 26 5.85 -6.14 -6.13
C THR A 26 6.68 -4.98 -5.60
N LYS A 27 7.19 -4.10 -6.48
CA LYS A 27 7.90 -2.89 -6.07
C LYS A 27 7.01 -1.97 -5.25
N PHE A 28 5.76 -1.77 -5.65
CA PHE A 28 4.80 -0.96 -4.90
C PHE A 28 4.53 -1.53 -3.49
N LYS A 29 4.32 -2.85 -3.36
CA LYS A 29 4.18 -3.50 -2.05
C LYS A 29 5.41 -3.31 -1.16
N LEU A 30 6.61 -3.38 -1.74
CA LEU A 30 7.85 -3.11 -1.02
C LEU A 30 7.96 -1.65 -0.58
N GLN A 31 7.53 -0.73 -1.42
CA GLN A 31 7.50 0.70 -1.12
C GLN A 31 6.57 1.01 0.06
N ILE A 32 5.38 0.38 0.10
CA ILE A 32 4.47 0.50 1.24
C ILE A 32 5.17 0.08 2.55
N GLU A 33 5.85 -1.06 2.56
CA GLU A 33 6.51 -1.59 3.76
C GLU A 33 7.75 -0.79 4.18
N LYS A 34 8.56 -0.33 3.21
CA LYS A 34 9.84 0.32 3.52
C LYS A 34 9.72 1.83 3.71
N GLU A 35 8.80 2.49 3.00
CA GLU A 35 8.69 3.94 2.99
C GLU A 35 7.44 4.44 3.72
N LEU A 36 6.26 3.83 3.48
CA LEU A 36 5.01 4.32 4.07
C LEU A 36 4.81 3.83 5.50
N LYS A 37 5.09 2.56 5.79
CA LYS A 37 4.90 1.97 7.12
C LYS A 37 5.63 2.73 8.23
N PRO A 38 6.92 3.10 8.10
CA PRO A 38 7.60 3.88 9.14
C PRO A 38 6.96 5.27 9.35
N LYS A 39 6.51 5.92 8.27
CA LYS A 39 5.83 7.22 8.35
C LYS A 39 4.48 7.11 9.04
N VAL A 40 3.69 6.09 8.70
CA VAL A 40 2.40 5.79 9.34
C VAL A 40 2.59 5.52 10.84
N ILE A 41 3.59 4.73 11.22
CA ILE A 41 3.87 4.43 12.63
C ILE A 41 4.28 5.70 13.38
N ALA A 42 5.16 6.52 12.81
CA ALA A 42 5.58 7.77 13.42
C ALA A 42 4.41 8.75 13.62
N ASP A 43 3.54 8.88 12.61
CA ASP A 43 2.36 9.72 12.66
C ASP A 43 1.33 9.23 13.71
N ILE A 44 1.09 7.92 13.78
CA ILE A 44 0.24 7.31 14.81
C ILE A 44 0.78 7.62 16.21
N LEU A 45 2.08 7.46 16.43
CA LEU A 45 2.69 7.70 17.74
C LEU A 45 2.60 9.19 18.13
N ALA A 46 2.82 10.09 17.17
CA ALA A 46 2.70 11.52 17.40
C ALA A 46 1.26 11.91 17.80
N GLU A 47 0.25 11.43 17.06
CA GLU A 47 -1.15 11.68 17.37
C GLU A 47 -1.55 11.10 18.74
N LEU A 48 -1.09 9.89 19.07
CA LEU A 48 -1.41 9.25 20.36
C LEU A 48 -0.76 9.97 21.54
N GLU A 49 0.43 10.56 21.36
CA GLU A 49 1.06 11.38 22.40
C GLU A 49 0.36 12.74 22.53
N GLU A 50 -0.02 13.37 21.41
CA GLU A 50 -0.73 14.66 21.42
C GLU A 50 -2.13 14.55 22.03
N SER A 51 -2.84 13.46 21.76
CA SER A 51 -4.19 13.20 22.29
C SER A 51 -4.19 12.58 23.68
N ARG A 52 -3.02 12.39 24.29
CA ARG A 52 -2.88 11.78 25.60
C ARG A 52 -3.53 12.65 26.68
N SER A 53 -4.37 12.03 27.49
CA SER A 53 -5.08 12.68 28.60
C SER A 53 -5.42 11.69 29.70
N ASP A 54 -5.92 12.17 30.83
CA ASP A 54 -6.36 11.30 31.93
C ASP A 54 -7.50 10.35 31.52
N ILE A 55 -8.32 10.75 30.55
CA ILE A 55 -9.43 9.95 30.00
C ILE A 55 -8.93 8.98 28.92
N PHE A 56 -7.99 9.43 28.07
CA PHE A 56 -7.36 8.64 27.02
C PHE A 56 -5.86 8.52 27.30
N PRO A 57 -5.45 7.58 28.19
CA PRO A 57 -4.08 7.52 28.67
C PRO A 57 -3.07 7.13 27.58
N ASN A 58 -3.54 6.58 26.46
CA ASN A 58 -2.72 6.14 25.31
C ASN A 58 -1.43 5.46 25.78
N ASN A 59 -1.60 4.51 26.70
CA ASN A 59 -0.49 3.77 27.27
C ASN A 59 0.20 2.91 26.21
N GLU A 60 1.35 2.35 26.56
CA GLU A 60 2.17 1.60 25.62
C GLU A 60 1.41 0.43 24.98
N ILE A 61 0.51 -0.23 25.72
CA ILE A 61 -0.32 -1.32 25.21
C ILE A 61 -1.25 -0.82 24.11
N HIS A 62 -1.93 0.31 24.33
CA HIS A 62 -2.77 0.94 23.31
C HIS A 62 -1.95 1.33 22.08
N GLN A 63 -0.79 1.97 22.27
CA GLN A 63 0.09 2.36 21.17
C GLN A 63 0.52 1.14 20.34
N GLN A 64 0.94 0.06 20.99
CA GLN A 64 1.33 -1.18 20.32
C GLN A 64 0.17 -1.83 19.57
N ALA A 65 -1.03 -1.87 20.16
CA ALA A 65 -2.22 -2.42 19.52
C ALA A 65 -2.62 -1.61 18.28
N THR A 66 -2.58 -0.27 18.36
CA THR A 66 -2.88 0.62 17.24
C THR A 66 -1.84 0.49 16.12
N ILE A 67 -0.55 0.44 16.47
CA ILE A 67 0.52 0.18 15.49
C ILE A 67 0.32 -1.18 14.84
N TYR A 68 0.01 -2.22 15.61
CA TYR A 68 -0.20 -3.56 15.09
C TYR A 68 -1.34 -3.56 14.07
N TYR A 69 -2.51 -3.04 14.45
CA TYR A 69 -3.68 -2.95 13.58
C TYR A 69 -3.36 -2.26 12.25
N TRP A 70 -2.76 -1.06 12.29
CA TRP A 70 -2.51 -0.27 11.08
C TRP A 70 -1.34 -0.78 10.24
N SER A 71 -0.39 -1.50 10.84
CA SER A 71 0.85 -1.90 10.17
C SER A 71 0.94 -3.40 9.83
N GLN A 72 -0.07 -4.18 10.18
CA GLN A 72 -0.11 -5.63 9.93
C GLN A 72 -0.28 -5.95 8.42
N TYR A 73 -1.11 -5.19 7.71
CA TYR A 73 -1.43 -5.44 6.29
C TYR A 73 -1.08 -4.25 5.41
N LYS A 74 -0.65 -4.50 4.17
CA LYS A 74 -0.21 -3.45 3.23
C LYS A 74 -1.36 -2.54 2.84
N VAL A 75 -2.55 -3.12 2.66
CA VAL A 75 -3.76 -2.34 2.39
C VAL A 75 -4.09 -1.39 3.54
N ARG A 76 -3.91 -1.80 4.80
CA ARG A 76 -4.14 -0.96 5.99
C ARG A 76 -3.09 0.14 6.12
N ILE A 77 -1.82 -0.18 5.85
CA ILE A 77 -0.74 0.83 5.80
C ILE A 77 -1.08 1.88 4.74
N LEU A 78 -1.50 1.45 3.54
CA LEU A 78 -1.87 2.35 2.45
C LEU A 78 -3.11 3.18 2.80
N GLN A 79 -4.12 2.56 3.42
CA GLN A 79 -5.32 3.24 3.90
C GLN A 79 -4.97 4.31 4.93
N ALA A 80 -4.17 3.97 5.95
CA ALA A 80 -3.69 4.90 6.96
C ALA A 80 -2.92 6.06 6.34
N ALA A 81 -2.00 5.76 5.41
CA ALA A 81 -1.19 6.79 4.76
C ALA A 81 -2.03 7.77 3.91
N LEU A 82 -3.16 7.32 3.35
CA LEU A 82 -4.10 8.20 2.66
C LEU A 82 -4.99 8.98 3.62
N GLN A 83 -5.51 8.32 4.67
CA GLN A 83 -6.40 8.95 5.67
C GLN A 83 -5.69 10.01 6.50
N ARG A 84 -4.41 9.79 6.80
CA ARG A 84 -3.53 10.69 7.55
C ARG A 84 -2.81 11.69 6.66
N GLU A 85 -3.16 11.75 5.38
CA GLU A 85 -2.58 12.67 4.38
C GLU A 85 -1.04 12.58 4.22
N ILE A 86 -0.42 11.49 4.68
CA ILE A 86 1.02 11.20 4.50
C ILE A 86 1.35 11.09 3.00
N ILE A 87 0.41 10.57 2.21
CA ILE A 87 0.42 10.62 0.76
C ILE A 87 -0.94 11.06 0.23
N SER A 88 -0.95 11.69 -0.94
CA SER A 88 -2.17 12.10 -1.62
C SER A 88 -2.55 11.14 -2.76
N THR A 89 -3.79 11.25 -3.24
CA THR A 89 -4.18 10.57 -4.49
C THR A 89 -3.34 11.05 -5.68
N GLN A 90 -2.88 12.31 -5.67
CA GLN A 90 -2.00 12.83 -6.72
C GLN A 90 -0.64 12.14 -6.71
N TRP A 91 -0.08 11.89 -5.52
CA TRP A 91 1.16 11.12 -5.37
C TRP A 91 1.06 9.72 -6.01
N LEU A 92 -0.10 9.06 -5.90
CA LEU A 92 -0.35 7.77 -6.56
C LEU A 92 -0.38 7.87 -8.09
N LYS A 93 -0.87 8.99 -8.64
CA LYS A 93 -0.86 9.24 -10.09
C LYS A 93 0.57 9.51 -10.57
N ASP A 94 1.28 10.39 -9.88
CA ASP A 94 2.63 10.83 -10.27
C ASP A 94 3.65 9.68 -10.19
N THR A 95 3.49 8.78 -9.22
CA THR A 95 4.33 7.57 -9.10
C THR A 95 3.89 6.41 -9.99
N GLY A 96 2.79 6.56 -10.74
CA GLY A 96 2.22 5.50 -11.57
C GLY A 96 1.62 4.33 -10.79
N ASN A 97 1.30 4.53 -9.51
CA ASN A 97 0.80 3.50 -8.60
C ASN A 97 -0.71 3.49 -8.41
N LEU A 98 -1.47 4.38 -9.05
CA LEU A 98 -2.94 4.43 -8.92
C LEU A 98 -3.62 3.07 -9.24
N ARG A 99 -3.19 2.38 -10.29
CA ARG A 99 -3.75 1.06 -10.61
C ARG A 99 -3.28 -0.02 -9.62
N ASN A 100 -2.05 0.11 -9.10
CA ASN A 100 -1.51 -0.81 -8.10
C ASN A 100 -2.23 -0.65 -6.75
N SER A 101 -2.61 0.57 -6.36
CA SER A 101 -3.40 0.82 -5.16
C SER A 101 -4.80 0.23 -5.29
N GLN A 102 -5.51 0.50 -6.39
CA GLN A 102 -6.82 -0.09 -6.67
C GLN A 102 -6.77 -1.62 -6.63
N HIS A 103 -5.75 -2.21 -7.28
CA HIS A 103 -5.54 -3.65 -7.25
C HIS A 103 -5.30 -4.15 -5.83
N LEU A 104 -4.44 -3.47 -5.05
CA LEU A 104 -4.17 -3.84 -3.65
C LEU A 104 -5.45 -3.80 -2.79
N PHE A 105 -6.22 -2.72 -2.88
CA PHE A 105 -7.49 -2.58 -2.17
C PHE A 105 -8.48 -3.69 -2.52
N HIS A 106 -8.47 -4.16 -3.77
CA HIS A 106 -9.31 -5.27 -4.19
C HIS A 106 -8.81 -6.63 -3.65
N VAL A 107 -7.52 -6.95 -3.81
CA VAL A 107 -6.99 -8.27 -3.44
C VAL A 107 -6.83 -8.48 -1.94
N GLU A 108 -6.67 -7.40 -1.17
CA GLU A 108 -6.55 -7.43 0.29
C GLU A 108 -7.80 -6.87 0.99
N GLN A 109 -8.95 -6.81 0.30
CA GLN A 109 -10.20 -6.25 0.84
C GLN A 109 -10.68 -6.93 2.13
N GLU A 110 -10.35 -8.22 2.31
CA GLU A 110 -10.70 -9.00 3.50
C GLU A 110 -10.07 -8.43 4.79
N TYR A 111 -8.96 -7.69 4.67
CA TYR A 111 -8.28 -7.07 5.79
C TYR A 111 -8.79 -5.68 6.11
N LEU A 112 -9.85 -5.18 5.45
CA LEU A 112 -10.37 -3.82 5.68
C LEU A 112 -11.62 -3.77 6.57
N ASN A 113 -12.23 -4.93 6.85
CA ASN A 113 -13.44 -5.06 7.65
C ASN A 113 -13.14 -5.54 9.07
#